data_AF-A0A0E9LR06-F1
#
_entry.id   AF-A0A0E9LR06-F1
#
_cell.length_a   1.000
_cell.length_b   1.000
_cell.length_c   1.000
_cell.angle_alpha   90.00
_cell.angle_beta   90.00
_cell.angle_gamma   90.00
#
_symmetry.space_group_name_H-M   'P 1'
#
loop_
_entity.id
_entity.type
_entity.pdbx_description
1 polymer ?
#
loop_
_entity_poly.entity_id
_entity_poly.type
_entity_poly.pdbx_seq_one_letter_code
_entity_poly.pdbx_strand_id
1 'polypeptide(L)'
;MKTPFFYLVSGTFMRSPGDLSNPVEVNQLFKHESPSVARKAAFRFCQNYIDVFLESKDEKFRSPQQAIQVLDDFINTRQREFARVAGQIIDEIETDFDLGIAIYLVMADSKTCLSLEGETIYQEKLLIHLMSKNMDEYRALIDQNLLVEQGLFDRLIGGQTISGASMQRSREDLS
;
A
#
# COMPACT_ATOMS: atom_id res chain seq x y z
N MET A 1 9.28 15.00 16.52
CA MET A 1 9.63 15.20 15.09
C MET A 1 8.43 14.77 14.26
N LYS A 2 8.04 15.50 13.22
CA LYS A 2 7.04 14.99 12.26
C LYS A 2 7.68 13.84 11.48
N THR A 3 6.95 12.75 11.30
CA THR A 3 7.45 11.63 10.48
C THR A 3 7.54 12.02 9.02
N PRO A 4 8.62 11.64 8.32
CA PRO A 4 8.83 12.03 6.93
C PRO A 4 7.90 11.32 5.95
N PHE A 5 7.27 10.23 6.37
CA PHE A 5 6.31 9.47 5.57
C PHE A 5 5.32 8.74 6.47
N PHE A 6 4.26 8.23 5.86
CA PHE A 6 3.21 7.42 6.48
C PHE A 6 2.72 6.36 5.49
N TYR A 7 1.81 5.50 5.93
CA TYR A 7 1.25 4.44 5.09
C TYR A 7 -0.22 4.68 4.79
N LEU A 8 -0.63 4.29 3.60
CA LEU A 8 -2.00 4.26 3.14
C LEU A 8 -2.32 2.82 2.73
N VAL A 9 -3.35 2.22 3.33
CA VAL A 9 -3.93 0.97 2.84
C VAL A 9 -5.15 1.35 2.00
N SER A 10 -5.15 0.94 0.73
CA SER A 10 -6.23 1.23 -0.20
C SER A 10 -6.55 0.02 -1.05
N GLY A 11 -7.81 -0.17 -1.42
CA GLY A 11 -8.21 -1.29 -2.25
C GLY A 11 -9.71 -1.46 -2.34
N THR A 12 -10.12 -2.35 -3.24
CA THR A 12 -11.52 -2.67 -3.51
C THR A 12 -11.68 -4.18 -3.60
N PHE A 13 -12.67 -4.72 -2.90
CA PHE A 13 -13.02 -6.13 -2.97
C PHE A 13 -14.49 -6.30 -3.35
N MET A 14 -14.80 -7.37 -4.06
CA MET A 14 -16.19 -7.77 -4.24
C MET A 14 -16.71 -8.41 -2.94
N ARG A 15 -17.95 -8.13 -2.54
CA ARG A 15 -18.57 -8.84 -1.38
C ARG A 15 -18.98 -10.26 -1.74
N SER A 16 -19.45 -10.43 -2.97
CA SER A 16 -19.89 -11.70 -3.52
C SER A 16 -19.37 -11.85 -4.94
N PRO A 17 -19.05 -13.07 -5.38
CA PRO A 17 -18.66 -13.32 -6.76
C PRO A 17 -19.72 -12.77 -7.74
N GLY A 18 -19.30 -11.88 -8.64
CA GLY A 18 -20.15 -11.32 -9.70
C GLY A 18 -21.12 -10.21 -9.28
N ASP A 19 -21.16 -9.79 -8.00
CA ASP A 19 -21.98 -8.66 -7.56
C ASP A 19 -21.22 -7.34 -7.63
N LEU A 20 -21.20 -6.72 -8.81
CA LEU A 20 -20.55 -5.43 -9.05
C LEU A 20 -21.19 -4.24 -8.32
N SER A 21 -22.40 -4.40 -7.79
CA SER A 21 -23.19 -3.29 -7.29
C SER A 21 -22.81 -2.82 -5.88
N ASN A 22 -22.01 -3.62 -5.16
CA ASN A 22 -21.73 -3.40 -3.76
C ASN A 22 -20.29 -3.80 -3.37
N PRO A 23 -19.27 -3.13 -3.92
CA PRO A 23 -17.89 -3.37 -3.52
C PRO A 23 -17.62 -2.97 -2.07
N VAL A 24 -16.61 -3.58 -1.46
CA VAL A 24 -15.99 -3.14 -0.22
C VAL A 24 -14.78 -2.29 -0.58
N GLU A 25 -14.89 -0.99 -0.33
CA GLU A 25 -13.79 -0.06 -0.50
C GLU A 25 -13.02 0.12 0.81
N VAL A 26 -11.70 0.19 0.68
CA VAL A 26 -10.76 0.37 1.77
C VAL A 26 -9.91 1.60 1.44
N ASN A 27 -9.83 2.54 2.37
CA ASN A 27 -9.02 3.74 2.24
C ASN A 27 -8.61 4.25 3.64
N GLN A 28 -7.53 3.70 4.20
CA GLN A 28 -7.15 3.92 5.60
C GLN A 28 -5.70 4.40 5.73
N LEU A 29 -5.52 5.51 6.44
CA LEU A 29 -4.21 6.09 6.76
C LEU A 29 -3.65 5.55 8.07
N PHE A 30 -2.34 5.31 8.08
CA PHE A 30 -1.55 4.88 9.23
C PHE A 30 -0.40 5.86 9.45
N LYS A 31 -0.57 6.74 10.44
CA LYS A 31 0.42 7.75 10.85
C LYS A 31 0.86 7.45 12.29
N HIS A 32 2.15 7.53 12.54
CA HIS A 32 2.71 7.36 13.88
C HIS A 32 4.09 8.00 13.95
N GLU A 33 4.51 8.53 15.11
CA GLU A 33 5.82 9.18 15.29
C GLU A 33 7.02 8.28 14.94
N SER A 34 6.83 6.98 15.15
CA SER A 34 7.74 5.92 14.69
C SER A 34 7.17 5.26 13.43
N PRO A 35 7.79 5.43 12.25
CA PRO A 35 7.29 4.86 11.00
C PRO A 35 7.21 3.34 11.02
N SER A 36 8.06 2.65 11.78
CA SER A 36 8.01 1.18 11.89
C SER A 36 6.74 0.70 12.60
N VAL A 37 6.19 1.50 13.51
CA VAL A 37 4.89 1.22 14.14
C VAL A 37 3.75 1.44 13.15
N ALA A 38 3.77 2.54 12.39
CA ALA A 38 2.79 2.78 11.33
C ALA A 38 2.80 1.66 10.27
N ARG A 39 3.99 1.20 9.87
CA ARG A 39 4.18 0.08 8.94
C ARG A 39 3.52 -1.19 9.48
N LYS A 40 3.83 -1.58 10.71
CA LYS A 40 3.25 -2.78 11.35
C LYS A 40 1.72 -2.70 11.41
N ALA A 41 1.17 -1.53 11.72
CA ALA A 41 -0.28 -1.33 11.78
C ALA A 41 -0.93 -1.47 10.39
N ALA A 42 -0.35 -0.87 9.35
CA ALA A 42 -0.83 -0.99 7.98
C ALA A 42 -0.83 -2.44 7.48
N PHE A 43 0.28 -3.16 7.68
CA PHE A 43 0.37 -4.57 7.29
C PHE A 43 -0.59 -5.47 8.07
N ARG A 44 -0.78 -5.23 9.38
CA ARG A 44 -1.77 -5.97 10.17
C ARG A 44 -3.18 -5.72 9.67
N PHE A 45 -3.52 -4.47 9.39
CA PHE A 45 -4.84 -4.12 8.88
C PHE A 45 -5.09 -4.78 7.51
N CYS A 46 -4.12 -4.74 6.62
CA CYS A 46 -4.17 -5.46 5.34
C CYS A 46 -4.38 -6.96 5.53
N GLN A 47 -3.59 -7.60 6.40
CA GLN A 47 -3.71 -9.04 6.69
C GLN A 47 -5.08 -9.40 7.25
N ASN A 48 -5.66 -8.58 8.14
CA ASN A 48 -6.98 -8.85 8.70
C ASN A 48 -8.07 -8.93 7.62
N TYR A 49 -8.01 -8.11 6.57
CA TYR A 49 -8.95 -8.22 5.44
C TYR A 49 -8.77 -9.56 4.71
N ILE A 50 -7.53 -9.92 4.41
CA ILE A 50 -7.20 -11.19 3.73
C ILE A 50 -7.72 -12.37 4.56
N ASP A 51 -7.49 -12.36 5.87
CA ASP A 51 -7.93 -13.40 6.79
C ASP A 51 -9.46 -13.53 6.81
N VAL A 52 -10.21 -12.41 6.89
CA VAL A 52 -11.68 -12.42 6.86
C VAL A 52 -12.22 -13.03 5.56
N PHE A 53 -11.64 -12.67 4.41
CA PHE A 53 -12.07 -13.25 3.14
C PHE A 53 -11.73 -14.74 3.01
N LEU A 54 -10.56 -15.16 3.51
CA LEU A 54 -10.18 -16.57 3.54
C LEU A 54 -11.06 -17.40 4.48
N GLU A 55 -11.40 -16.85 5.66
CA GLU A 55 -12.32 -17.48 6.60
C GLU A 55 -13.70 -17.68 5.99
N SER A 56 -14.18 -16.77 5.13
CA SER A 56 -15.43 -16.95 4.39
C SER A 56 -15.43 -18.13 3.41
N LYS A 57 -14.23 -18.66 3.09
CA LYS A 57 -13.99 -19.81 2.22
C LYS A 57 -13.50 -21.03 3.01
N ASP A 58 -13.61 -21.02 4.34
CA ASP A 58 -13.09 -22.06 5.24
C ASP A 58 -11.57 -22.32 5.08
N GLU A 59 -10.81 -21.32 4.66
CA GLU A 59 -9.37 -21.39 4.43
C GLU A 59 -8.59 -20.52 5.42
N LYS A 60 -7.29 -20.80 5.55
CA LYS A 60 -6.35 -20.00 6.33
C LYS A 60 -5.23 -19.50 5.44
N PHE A 61 -4.68 -18.33 5.76
CA PHE A 61 -3.53 -17.79 5.03
C PHE A 61 -2.32 -18.71 5.17
N ARG A 62 -1.75 -19.12 4.03
CA ARG A 62 -0.50 -19.92 3.97
C ARG A 62 0.58 -19.20 3.17
N SER A 63 0.20 -18.62 2.04
CA SER A 63 1.10 -17.83 1.18
C SER A 63 0.30 -16.82 0.35
N PRO A 64 0.95 -15.76 -0.15
CA PRO A 64 0.31 -14.82 -1.07
C PRO A 64 -0.29 -15.50 -2.30
N GLN A 65 0.42 -16.45 -2.91
CA GLN A 65 -0.06 -17.16 -4.10
C GLN A 65 -1.31 -17.99 -3.81
N GLN A 66 -1.36 -18.66 -2.66
CA GLN A 66 -2.55 -19.40 -2.24
C GLN A 66 -3.72 -18.46 -1.97
N ALA A 67 -3.47 -17.33 -1.29
CA ALA A 67 -4.52 -16.34 -1.03
C ALA A 67 -5.11 -15.79 -2.34
N ILE A 68 -4.26 -15.42 -3.30
CA ILE A 68 -4.72 -14.95 -4.63
C ILE A 68 -5.59 -16.00 -5.33
N GLN A 69 -5.18 -17.27 -5.30
CA GLN A 69 -5.94 -18.36 -5.93
C GLN A 69 -7.31 -18.58 -5.27
N VAL A 70 -7.35 -18.61 -3.93
CA VAL A 70 -8.60 -18.84 -3.18
C VAL A 70 -9.55 -17.63 -3.29
N LEU A 71 -8.97 -16.42 -3.34
CA LEU A 71 -9.72 -15.18 -3.34
C LEU A 71 -9.99 -14.64 -4.76
N ASP A 72 -9.70 -15.38 -5.83
CA ASP A 72 -9.88 -14.92 -7.22
C ASP A 72 -11.28 -14.32 -7.45
N ASP A 73 -12.34 -15.00 -6.98
CA ASP A 73 -13.72 -14.51 -7.15
C ASP A 73 -14.02 -13.15 -6.47
N PHE A 74 -13.17 -12.70 -5.53
CA PHE A 74 -13.30 -11.42 -4.84
C PHE A 74 -12.44 -10.31 -5.45
N ILE A 75 -11.41 -10.67 -6.22
CA ILE A 75 -10.42 -9.75 -6.79
C ILE A 75 -10.41 -9.76 -8.33
N ASN A 76 -11.38 -10.44 -8.94
CA ASN A 76 -11.50 -10.61 -10.38
C ASN A 76 -12.98 -10.74 -10.75
N THR A 77 -13.52 -9.77 -11.50
CA THR A 77 -14.91 -9.83 -11.96
C THR A 77 -15.08 -10.74 -13.17
N ARG A 78 -13.95 -11.09 -13.83
CA ARG A 78 -13.89 -11.83 -15.09
C ARG A 78 -14.67 -11.15 -16.22
N GLN A 79 -14.97 -9.87 -16.07
CA GLN A 79 -15.60 -9.08 -17.12
C GLN A 79 -14.55 -8.53 -18.07
N ARG A 80 -14.94 -8.42 -19.33
CA ARG A 80 -14.15 -7.78 -20.37
C ARG A 80 -14.97 -6.64 -20.90
N GLU A 81 -14.51 -5.43 -20.67
CA GLU A 81 -15.08 -4.25 -21.30
C GLU A 81 -14.25 -3.89 -22.52
N PHE A 82 -14.90 -3.29 -23.53
CA PHE A 82 -14.23 -2.93 -24.77
C PHE A 82 -14.53 -1.49 -25.12
N ALA A 83 -13.49 -0.69 -25.28
CA ALA A 83 -13.62 0.66 -25.83
C ALA A 83 -14.02 0.55 -27.30
N ARG A 84 -15.07 1.26 -27.70
CA ARG A 84 -15.59 1.25 -29.07
C ARG A 84 -15.62 2.64 -29.68
N VAL A 85 -15.09 2.77 -30.89
CA VAL A 85 -15.21 3.97 -31.72
C VAL A 85 -15.82 3.58 -33.06
N ALA A 86 -16.91 4.26 -33.45
CA ALA A 86 -17.66 3.95 -34.67
C ALA A 86 -18.07 2.46 -34.80
N GLY A 87 -18.37 1.79 -33.68
CA GLY A 87 -18.77 0.39 -33.63
C GLY A 87 -17.62 -0.63 -33.66
N GLN A 88 -16.39 -0.19 -33.92
CA GLN A 88 -15.19 -1.04 -33.88
C GLN A 88 -14.58 -1.05 -32.48
N ILE A 89 -14.15 -2.23 -32.02
CA ILE A 89 -13.39 -2.38 -30.78
C ILE A 89 -11.98 -1.83 -31.03
N ILE A 90 -11.58 -0.86 -30.23
CA ILE A 90 -10.25 -0.23 -30.31
C ILE A 90 -9.35 -0.62 -29.14
N ASP A 91 -9.94 -1.05 -28.02
CA ASP A 91 -9.20 -1.45 -26.83
C ASP A 91 -10.03 -2.39 -25.94
N GLU A 92 -9.37 -3.19 -25.12
CA GLU A 92 -9.98 -3.95 -24.02
C GLU A 92 -9.70 -3.19 -22.72
N ILE A 93 -10.76 -2.76 -22.04
CA ILE A 93 -10.68 -2.07 -20.76
C ILE A 93 -10.59 -3.13 -19.67
N GLU A 94 -9.47 -3.16 -18.96
CA GLU A 94 -9.33 -3.97 -17.76
C GLU A 94 -10.21 -3.38 -16.66
N THR A 95 -11.32 -4.03 -16.32
CA THR A 95 -12.27 -3.55 -15.29
C THR A 95 -11.83 -3.86 -13.87
N ASP A 96 -10.84 -4.74 -13.70
CA ASP A 96 -10.41 -5.27 -12.40
C ASP A 96 -9.08 -4.67 -11.92
N PHE A 97 -8.53 -3.68 -12.61
CA PHE A 97 -7.19 -3.15 -12.30
C PHE A 97 -7.08 -2.60 -10.87
N ASP A 98 -8.21 -2.17 -10.29
CA ASP A 98 -8.32 -1.65 -8.93
C ASP A 98 -8.72 -2.71 -7.88
N LEU A 99 -8.95 -3.95 -8.29
CA LEU A 99 -9.41 -5.00 -7.38
C LEU A 99 -8.25 -5.64 -6.62
N GLY A 100 -8.45 -5.77 -5.32
CA GLY A 100 -7.46 -6.22 -4.37
C GLY A 100 -7.19 -5.19 -3.28
N ILE A 101 -6.06 -5.37 -2.59
CA ILE A 101 -5.62 -4.45 -1.53
C ILE A 101 -4.14 -4.14 -1.67
N ALA A 102 -3.81 -2.88 -1.49
CA ALA A 102 -2.47 -2.35 -1.63
C ALA A 102 -2.07 -1.56 -0.38
N ILE A 103 -0.78 -1.64 -0.06
CA ILE A 103 -0.14 -0.76 0.92
C ILE A 103 0.78 0.17 0.16
N TYR A 104 0.56 1.46 0.36
CA TYR A 104 1.40 2.52 -0.18
C TYR A 104 2.18 3.22 0.92
N LEU A 105 3.42 3.61 0.61
CA LEU A 105 4.18 4.60 1.35
C LEU A 105 3.93 5.97 0.74
N VAL A 106 3.60 6.95 1.59
CA VAL A 106 3.29 8.32 1.16
C VAL A 106 4.20 9.28 1.91
N MET A 107 4.90 10.13 1.16
CA MET A 107 5.74 11.18 1.74
C MET A 107 4.87 12.23 2.42
N ALA A 108 5.32 12.75 3.57
CA ALA A 108 4.53 13.68 4.38
C ALA A 108 4.23 15.01 3.67
N ASP A 109 5.04 15.37 2.68
CA ASP A 109 4.96 16.55 1.82
C ASP A 109 4.33 16.26 0.44
N SER A 110 3.83 15.04 0.22
CA SER A 110 3.16 14.65 -1.03
C SER A 110 2.00 15.59 -1.36
N LYS A 111 1.93 16.01 -2.63
CA LYS A 111 0.81 16.83 -3.13
C LYS A 111 -0.49 16.03 -3.10
N THR A 112 -1.59 16.73 -2.82
CA THR A 112 -2.92 16.14 -2.74
C THR A 112 -3.90 16.83 -3.67
N CYS A 113 -4.87 16.07 -4.16
CA CYS A 113 -6.10 16.59 -4.74
C CYS A 113 -7.30 15.89 -4.08
N LEU A 114 -8.50 16.44 -4.29
CA LEU A 114 -9.75 15.83 -3.83
C LEU A 114 -10.44 15.13 -4.99
N SER A 115 -10.96 13.94 -4.74
CA SER A 115 -11.91 13.28 -5.66
C SER A 115 -13.24 14.03 -5.68
N LEU A 116 -14.11 13.69 -6.64
CA LEU A 116 -15.46 14.25 -6.71
C LEU A 116 -16.31 13.87 -5.48
N GLU A 117 -15.99 12.73 -4.87
CA GLU A 117 -16.60 12.15 -3.68
C GLU A 117 -15.97 12.72 -2.38
N GLY A 118 -14.97 13.61 -2.49
CA GLY A 118 -14.32 14.27 -1.36
C GLY A 118 -13.15 13.49 -0.75
N GLU A 119 -12.70 12.42 -1.38
CA GLU A 119 -11.56 11.64 -0.90
C GLU A 119 -10.23 12.34 -1.19
N THR A 120 -9.26 12.22 -0.28
CA THR A 120 -7.91 12.76 -0.51
C THR A 120 -7.10 11.79 -1.35
N ILE A 121 -6.71 12.24 -2.55
CA ILE A 121 -5.82 11.51 -3.46
C ILE A 121 -4.41 12.05 -3.31
N TYR A 122 -3.46 11.16 -3.02
CA TYR A 122 -2.03 11.48 -2.97
C TYR A 122 -1.40 11.26 -4.34
N GLN A 123 -0.81 12.32 -4.90
CA GLN A 123 -0.21 12.28 -6.25
C GLN A 123 1.02 11.38 -6.31
N GLU A 124 1.84 11.42 -5.25
CA GLU A 124 3.07 10.65 -5.15
C GLU A 124 2.95 9.66 -3.99
N LYS A 125 2.83 8.37 -4.35
CA LYS A 125 2.79 7.24 -3.43
C LYS A 125 3.55 6.06 -4.01
N LEU A 126 4.30 5.34 -3.18
CA LEU A 126 5.08 4.17 -3.58
C LEU A 126 4.34 2.90 -3.19
N LEU A 127 4.14 1.96 -4.13
CA LEU A 127 3.52 0.67 -3.85
C LEU A 127 4.50 -0.24 -3.10
N ILE A 128 4.16 -0.63 -1.86
CA ILE A 128 5.00 -1.44 -0.96
C ILE A 128 4.47 -2.87 -0.82
N HIS A 129 3.17 -3.07 -1.01
CA HIS A 129 2.55 -4.38 -0.98
C HIS A 129 1.29 -4.37 -1.84
N LEU A 130 1.01 -5.51 -2.49
CA LEU A 130 -0.18 -5.71 -3.29
C LEU A 130 -0.65 -7.15 -3.16
N MET A 131 -1.96 -7.32 -2.98
CA MET A 131 -2.66 -8.57 -3.24
C MET A 131 -3.73 -8.28 -4.27
N SER A 132 -3.47 -8.67 -5.53
CA SER A 132 -4.41 -8.60 -6.65
C SER A 132 -4.09 -9.71 -7.65
N LYS A 133 -4.95 -9.90 -8.66
CA LYS A 133 -4.72 -10.87 -9.74
C LYS A 133 -3.42 -10.60 -10.53
N ASN A 134 -2.97 -9.34 -10.56
CA ASN A 134 -1.79 -8.89 -11.31
C ASN A 134 -0.54 -8.73 -10.41
N MET A 135 -0.52 -9.31 -9.20
CA MET A 135 0.59 -9.14 -8.23
C MET A 135 1.97 -9.39 -8.84
N ASP A 136 2.10 -10.43 -9.67
CA ASP A 136 3.38 -10.82 -10.25
C ASP A 136 3.96 -9.74 -11.20
N GLU A 137 3.09 -8.96 -11.87
CA GLU A 137 3.51 -7.85 -12.75
C GLU A 137 4.13 -6.69 -11.96
N TYR A 138 3.65 -6.47 -10.73
CA TYR A 138 4.12 -5.40 -9.84
C TYR A 138 5.31 -5.81 -8.97
N ARG A 139 5.73 -7.07 -8.99
CA ARG A 139 6.75 -7.59 -8.08
C ARG A 139 8.07 -6.80 -8.14
N ALA A 140 8.58 -6.55 -9.34
CA ALA A 140 9.82 -5.79 -9.51
C ALA A 140 9.71 -4.34 -9.00
N LEU A 141 8.55 -3.70 -9.23
CA LEU A 141 8.27 -2.35 -8.72
C LEU A 141 8.22 -2.34 -7.18
N ILE A 142 7.54 -3.33 -6.58
CA ILE A 142 7.45 -3.49 -5.13
C ILE A 142 8.83 -3.68 -4.52
N ASP A 143 9.65 -4.57 -5.09
CA ASP A 143 11.01 -4.82 -4.62
C ASP A 143 11.87 -3.54 -4.68
N GLN A 144 11.77 -2.75 -5.75
CA GLN A 144 12.44 -1.45 -5.85
C GLN A 144 11.96 -0.46 -4.80
N ASN A 145 10.64 -0.36 -4.57
CA ASN A 145 10.07 0.56 -3.59
C ASN A 145 10.41 0.16 -2.15
N LEU A 146 10.55 -1.14 -1.86
CA LEU A 146 11.03 -1.65 -0.58
C LEU A 146 12.48 -1.23 -0.30
N LEU A 147 13.34 -1.17 -1.32
CA LEU A 147 14.70 -0.64 -1.18
C LEU A 147 14.68 0.87 -0.87
N VAL A 148 13.77 1.63 -1.49
CA VAL A 148 13.57 3.05 -1.18
C VAL A 148 13.08 3.23 0.26
N GLU A 149 12.09 2.44 0.69
CA GLU A 149 11.58 2.41 2.06
C GLU A 149 12.72 2.15 3.06
N GLN A 150 13.54 1.13 2.81
CA GLN A 150 14.67 0.80 3.68
C GLN A 150 15.66 1.97 3.79
N GLY A 151 15.99 2.62 2.67
CA GLY A 151 16.87 3.79 2.69
C GLY A 151 16.30 4.97 3.50
N LEU A 152 14.97 5.12 3.56
CA LEU A 152 14.33 6.12 4.42
C LEU A 152 14.44 5.75 5.90
N PHE A 153 14.28 4.46 6.24
CA PHE A 153 14.51 3.97 7.61
C PHE A 153 15.95 4.17 8.06
N ASP A 154 16.93 3.88 7.20
CA ASP A 154 18.35 4.01 7.53
C ASP A 154 18.72 5.47 7.82
N ARG A 155 18.17 6.43 7.06
CA ARG A 155 18.36 7.87 7.31
C ARG A 155 17.77 8.32 8.64
N LEU A 156 16.64 7.76 9.06
CA LEU A 156 16.04 8.07 10.35
C LEU A 156 16.88 7.56 11.51
N ILE A 157 17.50 6.39 11.37
CA ILE A 157 18.39 5.81 12.38
C ILE A 157 19.73 6.56 12.42
N GLY A 158 20.35 6.79 11.25
CA GLY A 158 21.62 7.51 11.13
C GLY A 158 21.54 8.99 11.50
N GLY A 159 20.37 9.61 11.38
CA GLY A 159 20.11 10.98 11.85
C GLY A 159 20.00 11.10 13.37
N GLN A 160 19.76 10.00 14.10
CA GLN A 160 19.70 10.01 15.57
C GLN A 160 21.08 9.93 16.24
N THR A 161 22.11 9.42 15.55
CA THR A 161 23.46 9.26 16.12
C THR A 161 24.30 10.54 16.14
N ILE A 162 23.94 11.59 15.39
CA ILE A 162 24.75 12.83 15.29
C ILE A 162 24.31 13.91 16.31
N SER A 163 23.11 13.80 16.91
CA SER A 163 22.60 14.81 17.86
C SER A 163 23.10 14.64 19.31
N GLY A 164 23.94 13.65 19.61
CA GLY A 164 24.42 13.34 20.97
C GLY A 164 25.89 13.68 21.26
N ALA A 165 26.65 14.15 20.27
CA ALA A 165 28.09 14.38 20.40
C ALA A 165 28.46 15.86 20.23
N SER A 166 27.94 16.72 21.10
CA SER A 166 28.49 18.07 21.29
C SER A 166 29.15 18.21 22.65
N MET A 167 30.48 18.32 22.61
CA MET A 167 31.35 19.09 23.52
C MET A 167 31.29 18.80 25.03
N GLN A 168 32.34 18.13 25.50
CA GLN A 168 33.20 18.65 26.57
C GLN A 168 34.61 18.07 26.39
N ARG A 169 35.44 18.75 25.58
CA ARG A 169 36.89 18.76 25.82
C ARG A 169 37.21 20.15 26.33
N SER A 170 37.12 20.28 27.64
CA SER A 170 37.71 21.38 28.38
C SER A 170 39.19 21.41 28.05
N ARG A 171 39.65 22.57 27.56
CA ARG A 171 41.05 22.97 27.63
C ARG A 171 41.48 22.96 29.09
N GLU A 172 42.52 22.21 29.40
CA GLU A 172 43.51 22.58 30.41
C GLU A 172 44.75 22.91 29.55
N ASP A 173 44.93 24.15 29.12
CA ASP A 173 45.68 25.18 29.83
C ASP A 173 45.82 24.95 31.35
N LEU A 174 47.00 24.50 31.79
CA LEU A 174 47.87 25.22 32.72
C LEU A 174 49.11 24.38 33.09
N SER A 175 50.26 25.07 33.06
CA SER A 175 51.63 24.74 33.51
C SER A 175 52.47 23.74 32.71
#